data_AF-A0A7D9HB88-F1
#
_entry.id   AF-A0A7D9HB88-F1
#
_cell.length_a   1.000
_cell.length_b   1.000
_cell.length_c   1.000
_cell.angle_alpha   90.00
_cell.angle_beta   90.00
_cell.angle_gamma   90.00
#
_symmetry.space_group_name_H-M   'P 1'
#
loop_
_entity.id
_entity.type
_entity.pdbx_description
1 polymer ?
#
loop_
_entity_poly.entity_id
_entity_poly.type
_entity_poly.pdbx_seq_one_letter_code
_entity_poly.pdbx_strand_id
1 'polypeptide(L)'
;MAATTTKLTKNQVSEGLDTFAKWFPEEAASIEKHRDTIIRHIVEGTSPDVGSPLLVQTHAKVSAPPPAENLSLTPCAEAIGVFLADVIIFVLGLAGLRVPFSNRIVRALVRELGEERLRGFVEAIRNFNEALGKWEKAKALFAIIVEIYNVRGFVIVFKVLYDEMTWQDWLITSVKASALIILWVGTDGGIFIAQAVLGIMGAKALIKDGIEAAKVCSCT
;
A
#
# COMPACT_ATOMS: atom_id res chain seq x y z
N MET A 1 20.71 -3.61 5.83
CA MET A 1 19.98 -4.30 6.92
C MET A 1 18.93 -5.18 6.27
N ALA A 2 18.97 -6.49 6.52
CA ALA A 2 17.97 -7.41 5.99
C ALA A 2 16.67 -7.19 6.76
N ALA A 3 15.63 -6.70 6.08
CA ALA A 3 14.28 -6.81 6.59
C ALA A 3 13.96 -8.31 6.67
N THR A 4 13.58 -8.80 7.85
CA THR A 4 13.06 -10.16 8.00
C THR A 4 11.72 -10.19 7.28
N THR A 5 11.72 -10.48 5.98
CA THR A 5 10.50 -10.58 5.19
C THR A 5 9.64 -11.67 5.83
N THR A 6 8.42 -11.32 6.23
CA THR A 6 7.52 -12.30 6.83
C THR A 6 7.19 -13.33 5.77
N LYS A 7 7.56 -14.58 6.04
CA LYS A 7 7.22 -15.68 5.14
C LYS A 7 5.72 -15.95 5.27
N LEU A 8 4.96 -15.57 4.24
CA LEU A 8 3.53 -15.81 4.19
C LEU A 8 3.24 -17.31 4.03
N THR A 9 2.23 -17.78 4.75
CA THR A 9 1.71 -19.15 4.64
C THR A 9 0.69 -19.25 3.49
N LYS A 10 0.42 -20.47 3.03
CA LYS A 10 -0.61 -20.72 2.00
C LYS A 10 -1.98 -20.10 2.37
N ASN A 11 -2.38 -20.18 3.64
CA ASN A 11 -3.65 -19.63 4.11
C ASN A 11 -3.67 -18.10 4.05
N GLN A 12 -2.59 -17.43 4.47
CA GLN A 12 -2.48 -15.97 4.41
C GLN A 12 -2.48 -15.45 2.96
N VAL A 13 -1.81 -16.16 2.04
CA VAL A 13 -1.83 -15.80 0.63
C VAL A 13 -3.21 -16.03 0.01
N SER A 14 -3.87 -17.13 0.38
CA SER A 14 -5.25 -17.40 -0.03
C SER A 14 -6.21 -16.28 0.39
N GLU A 15 -6.14 -15.84 1.64
CA GLU A 15 -6.97 -14.74 2.15
C GLU A 15 -6.65 -13.40 1.44
N GLY A 16 -5.36 -13.16 1.16
CA GLY A 16 -4.93 -12.04 0.34
C GLY A 16 -5.54 -12.08 -1.07
N LEU A 17 -5.57 -13.25 -1.72
CA LEU A 17 -6.20 -13.43 -3.03
C LEU A 17 -7.71 -13.18 -2.98
N ASP A 18 -8.40 -13.72 -1.97
CA ASP A 18 -9.85 -13.55 -1.81
C ASP A 18 -10.21 -12.07 -1.61
N THR A 19 -9.40 -11.35 -0.84
CA THR A 19 -9.56 -9.90 -0.63
C THR A 19 -9.27 -9.14 -1.92
N PHE A 20 -8.20 -9.51 -2.62
CA PHE A 20 -7.80 -8.85 -3.85
C PHE A 20 -8.84 -9.03 -4.98
N ALA A 21 -9.40 -10.24 -5.14
CA ALA A 21 -10.47 -10.52 -6.09
C ALA A 21 -11.75 -9.72 -5.79
N LYS A 22 -12.02 -9.37 -4.52
CA LYS A 22 -13.12 -8.45 -4.17
C LYS A 22 -12.82 -7.00 -4.54
N TRP A 23 -11.54 -6.60 -4.54
CA TRP A 23 -11.14 -5.25 -4.91
C TRP A 23 -11.09 -5.03 -6.42
N PHE A 24 -10.72 -6.07 -7.17
CA PHE A 24 -10.59 -6.09 -8.63
C PHE A 24 -11.45 -7.24 -9.21
N PRO A 25 -12.79 -7.12 -9.15
CA PRO A 25 -13.70 -8.18 -9.60
C PRO A 25 -13.53 -8.55 -11.07
N GLU A 26 -13.08 -7.61 -11.90
CA GLU A 26 -12.73 -7.83 -13.31
C GLU A 26 -11.58 -8.83 -13.51
N GLU A 27 -10.70 -8.98 -12.50
CA GLU A 27 -9.59 -9.93 -12.53
C GLU A 27 -9.93 -11.27 -11.86
N ALA A 28 -11.05 -11.35 -11.12
CA ALA A 28 -11.38 -12.47 -10.24
C ALA A 28 -11.39 -13.83 -10.97
N ALA A 29 -11.91 -13.88 -12.20
CA ALA A 29 -11.93 -15.12 -12.98
C ALA A 29 -10.52 -15.60 -13.37
N SER A 30 -9.62 -14.68 -13.71
CA SER A 30 -8.23 -15.01 -14.05
C SER A 30 -7.45 -15.43 -12.81
N ILE A 31 -7.66 -14.72 -11.70
CA ILE A 31 -7.08 -15.05 -10.39
C ILE A 31 -7.48 -16.46 -9.96
N GLU A 32 -8.77 -16.78 -10.03
CA GLU A 32 -9.29 -18.09 -9.61
C GLU A 32 -8.74 -19.22 -10.49
N LYS A 33 -8.72 -19.01 -11.82
CA LYS A 33 -8.17 -19.99 -12.77
C LYS A 33 -6.71 -20.36 -12.45
N HIS A 34 -5.93 -19.43 -11.93
CA HIS A 34 -4.49 -19.61 -11.69
C HIS A 34 -4.10 -19.68 -10.21
N ARG A 35 -5.09 -19.78 -9.31
CA ARG A 35 -4.97 -19.58 -7.86
C ARG A 35 -3.83 -20.36 -7.22
N ASP A 36 -3.78 -21.68 -7.43
CA ASP A 36 -2.75 -22.54 -6.82
C ASP A 36 -1.34 -22.20 -7.28
N THR A 37 -1.18 -21.82 -8.55
CA THR A 37 0.11 -21.42 -9.13
C THR A 37 0.58 -20.11 -8.51
N ILE A 38 -0.32 -19.14 -8.36
CA ILE A 38 -0.03 -17.85 -7.72
C ILE A 38 0.38 -18.07 -6.25
N ILE A 39 -0.38 -18.87 -5.51
CA ILE A 39 -0.09 -19.22 -4.11
C ILE A 39 1.31 -19.82 -4.00
N ARG A 40 1.63 -20.81 -4.84
CA ARG A 40 2.93 -21.48 -4.84
C ARG A 40 4.07 -20.48 -5.00
N HIS A 41 4.03 -19.64 -6.03
CA HIS A 41 5.08 -18.65 -6.28
C HIS A 41 5.25 -17.63 -5.15
N ILE A 42 4.15 -17.21 -4.53
CA ILE A 42 4.23 -16.27 -3.40
C ILE A 42 4.85 -16.93 -2.17
N VAL A 43 4.43 -18.14 -1.80
CA VAL A 43 4.91 -18.87 -0.61
C VAL A 43 6.36 -19.32 -0.77
N GLU A 44 6.74 -19.78 -1.96
CA GLU A 44 8.10 -20.24 -2.28
C GLU A 44 9.05 -19.08 -2.60
N GLY A 45 8.52 -17.89 -2.91
CA GLY A 45 9.32 -16.75 -3.35
C GLY A 45 9.92 -16.94 -4.75
N THR A 46 9.30 -17.77 -5.58
CA THR A 46 9.77 -18.10 -6.94
C THR A 46 9.05 -17.27 -8.00
N SER A 47 9.69 -17.08 -9.16
CA SER A 47 9.03 -16.51 -10.34
C SER A 47 8.36 -17.61 -11.17
N PRO A 48 7.30 -17.30 -11.94
CA PRO A 48 6.73 -18.23 -12.89
C PRO A 48 7.75 -18.76 -13.89
N ASP A 49 7.65 -20.06 -14.19
CA ASP A 49 8.51 -20.71 -15.16
C ASP A 49 8.32 -20.13 -16.57
N VAL A 50 9.37 -20.19 -17.39
CA VAL A 50 9.30 -19.75 -18.79
C VAL A 50 8.21 -20.55 -19.51
N GLY A 51 7.27 -19.85 -20.15
CA GLY A 51 6.10 -20.46 -20.80
C GLY A 51 4.88 -20.66 -19.90
N SER A 52 4.93 -20.24 -18.63
CA SER A 52 3.78 -20.28 -17.73
C SER A 52 2.57 -19.50 -18.30
N PRO A 53 1.35 -20.04 -18.19
CA PRO A 53 0.12 -19.33 -18.54
C PRO A 53 -0.07 -17.99 -17.80
N LEU A 54 0.65 -17.76 -16.70
CA LEU A 54 0.68 -16.49 -15.97
C LEU A 54 1.38 -15.38 -16.75
N LEU A 55 2.43 -15.70 -17.50
CA LEU A 55 3.28 -14.72 -18.22
C LEU A 55 2.58 -14.15 -19.46
N VAL A 56 1.60 -14.87 -19.99
CA VAL A 56 0.83 -14.46 -21.18
C VAL A 56 -0.47 -13.74 -20.82
N GLN A 57 -0.79 -13.63 -19.53
CA GLN A 57 -1.97 -12.88 -19.11
C GLN A 57 -1.75 -11.39 -19.36
N THR A 58 -2.81 -10.75 -19.83
CA THR A 58 -2.91 -9.30 -19.88
C THR A 58 -4.00 -8.87 -18.92
N HIS A 59 -3.77 -7.72 -18.31
CA HIS A 59 -4.78 -6.91 -17.63
C HIS A 59 -6.14 -6.95 -18.35
N ALA A 60 -7.20 -7.16 -17.57
CA ALA A 60 -8.55 -6.94 -18.03
C ALA A 60 -8.66 -5.53 -18.65
N LYS A 61 -9.46 -5.40 -19.72
CA LYS A 61 -9.68 -4.07 -20.31
C LYS A 61 -10.55 -3.24 -19.37
N VAL A 62 -9.92 -2.42 -18.54
CA VAL A 62 -10.59 -1.40 -17.75
C VAL A 62 -10.70 -0.14 -18.61
N SER A 63 -11.88 0.48 -18.66
CA SER A 63 -12.07 1.79 -19.30
C SER A 63 -11.10 2.79 -18.67
N ALA A 64 -10.29 3.47 -19.49
CA ALA A 64 -9.33 4.45 -19.00
C ALA A 64 -10.04 5.46 -18.09
N PRO A 65 -9.50 5.75 -16.89
CA PRO A 65 -10.04 6.82 -16.08
C PRO A 65 -9.98 8.14 -16.87
N PRO A 66 -10.94 9.06 -16.68
CA PRO A 66 -10.90 10.34 -17.36
C PRO A 66 -9.55 11.04 -17.12
N PRO A 67 -9.02 11.76 -18.13
CA PRO A 67 -7.75 12.44 -18.02
C PRO A 67 -7.76 13.32 -16.77
N ALA A 68 -6.63 13.35 -16.06
CA ALA A 68 -6.47 14.14 -14.85
C ALA A 68 -6.63 15.63 -15.20
N GLU A 69 -7.85 16.12 -15.05
CA GLU A 69 -8.16 17.53 -15.07
C GLU A 69 -7.42 18.18 -13.90
N ASN A 70 -6.94 19.41 -14.09
CA ASN A 70 -6.10 20.14 -13.13
C ASN A 70 -6.84 20.24 -11.78
N LEU A 71 -6.60 19.29 -10.87
CA LEU A 71 -7.13 19.34 -9.52
C LEU A 71 -6.44 20.50 -8.83
N SER A 72 -7.20 21.54 -8.50
CA SER A 72 -6.73 22.63 -7.63
C SER A 72 -6.58 22.06 -6.22
N LEU A 73 -5.42 21.49 -5.92
CA LEU A 73 -5.13 20.90 -4.61
C LEU A 73 -4.92 22.00 -3.59
N THR A 74 -5.57 21.89 -2.42
CA THR A 74 -5.17 22.71 -1.28
C THR A 74 -3.80 22.26 -0.78
N PRO A 75 -2.94 23.15 -0.27
CA PRO A 75 -1.62 22.77 0.22
C PRO A 75 -1.66 21.67 1.30
N CYS A 76 -2.67 21.72 2.18
CA CYS A 76 -2.86 20.68 3.20
C CYS A 76 -3.23 19.32 2.57
N ALA A 77 -4.17 19.28 1.62
CA ALA A 77 -4.56 18.04 0.96
C ALA A 77 -3.39 17.40 0.20
N GLU A 78 -2.58 18.22 -0.49
CA GLU A 78 -1.37 17.76 -1.16
C GLU A 78 -0.35 17.19 -0.17
N ALA A 79 -0.06 17.90 0.92
CA ALA A 79 0.91 17.46 1.93
C ALA A 79 0.50 16.14 2.60
N ILE A 80 -0.79 15.98 2.92
CA ILE A 80 -1.33 14.71 3.42
C ILE A 80 -1.19 13.63 2.36
N GLY A 81 -1.53 13.91 1.10
CA GLY A 81 -1.39 12.96 0.00
C GLY A 81 0.05 12.46 -0.19
N VAL A 82 1.04 13.35 -0.08
CA VAL A 82 2.47 13.00 -0.11
C VAL A 82 2.83 12.09 1.05
N PHE A 83 2.43 12.46 2.28
CA PHE A 83 2.70 11.64 3.46
C PHE A 83 2.06 10.25 3.35
N LEU A 84 0.80 10.14 2.94
CA LEU A 84 0.12 8.85 2.76
C LEU A 84 0.78 7.99 1.67
N ALA A 85 1.25 8.60 0.59
CA ALA A 85 2.02 7.89 -0.43
C ALA A 85 3.30 7.29 0.16
N ASP A 86 4.03 8.05 0.99
CA ASP A 86 5.22 7.58 1.68
C ASP A 86 4.93 6.45 2.69
N VAL A 87 3.80 6.52 3.41
CA VAL A 87 3.35 5.43 4.29
C VAL A 87 3.13 4.15 3.48
N ILE A 88 2.44 4.25 2.34
CA ILE A 88 2.16 3.09 1.48
C ILE A 88 3.45 2.54 0.88
N ILE A 89 4.37 3.39 0.40
CA ILE A 89 5.67 2.96 -0.13
C ILE A 89 6.49 2.28 0.96
N PHE A 90 6.48 2.79 2.19
CA PHE A 90 7.13 2.14 3.32
C PHE A 90 6.56 0.74 3.58
N VAL A 91 5.23 0.60 3.58
CA VAL A 91 4.54 -0.70 3.71
C VAL A 91 4.93 -1.67 2.59
N LEU A 92 4.95 -1.22 1.34
CA LEU A 92 5.39 -2.03 0.20
C LEU A 92 6.87 -2.43 0.34
N GLY A 93 7.70 -1.55 0.88
CA GLY A 93 9.09 -1.83 1.24
C GLY A 93 9.23 -2.99 2.24
N LEU A 94 8.37 -3.06 3.25
CA LEU A 94 8.32 -4.19 4.20
C LEU A 94 7.88 -5.50 3.54
N ALA A 95 7.02 -5.42 2.51
CA ALA A 95 6.67 -6.56 1.67
C ALA A 95 7.78 -6.97 0.68
N GLY A 96 8.95 -6.31 0.72
CA GLY A 96 10.08 -6.57 -0.17
C GLY A 96 9.96 -5.93 -1.55
N LEU A 97 9.02 -5.00 -1.72
CA LEU A 97 8.74 -4.33 -2.98
C LEU A 97 9.43 -2.97 -3.02
N ARG A 98 10.00 -2.61 -4.17
CA ARG A 98 10.57 -1.28 -4.39
C ARG A 98 9.71 -0.52 -5.38
N VAL A 99 8.87 0.36 -4.86
CA VAL A 99 8.07 1.30 -5.66
C VAL A 99 8.70 2.67 -5.53
N PRO A 100 9.16 3.30 -6.63
CA PRO A 100 9.64 4.67 -6.57
C PRO A 100 8.48 5.62 -6.25
N PHE A 101 8.78 6.72 -5.55
CA PHE A 101 7.80 7.77 -5.32
C PHE A 101 7.30 8.35 -6.66
N SER A 102 5.99 8.56 -6.77
CA SER A 102 5.36 9.06 -7.99
C SER A 102 4.24 10.04 -7.65
N ASN A 103 4.27 11.21 -8.28
CA ASN A 103 3.19 12.20 -8.18
C ASN A 103 1.84 11.66 -8.70
N ARG A 104 1.84 10.58 -9.51
CA ARG A 104 0.60 9.90 -9.91
C ARG A 104 -0.10 9.28 -8.71
N ILE A 105 0.65 8.69 -7.77
CA ILE A 105 0.13 8.10 -6.54
C ILE A 105 -0.51 9.19 -5.69
N VAL A 106 0.21 10.29 -5.43
CA VAL A 106 -0.30 11.43 -4.64
C VAL A 106 -1.59 11.97 -5.24
N ARG A 107 -1.60 12.27 -6.55
CA ARG A 107 -2.81 12.80 -7.22
C ARG A 107 -3.97 11.81 -7.18
N ALA A 108 -3.71 10.51 -7.35
CA ALA A 108 -4.76 9.49 -7.26
C ALA A 108 -5.34 9.42 -5.84
N LEU A 109 -4.49 9.43 -4.80
CA LEU A 109 -4.92 9.46 -3.41
C LEU A 109 -5.76 10.71 -3.11
N VAL A 110 -5.29 11.90 -3.49
CA VAL A 110 -6.04 13.12 -3.19
C VAL A 110 -7.37 13.18 -3.93
N ARG A 111 -7.39 12.79 -5.21
CA ARG A 111 -8.61 12.76 -6.01
C ARG A 111 -9.64 11.77 -5.48
N GLU A 112 -9.23 10.53 -5.18
CA GLU A 112 -10.15 9.46 -4.81
C GLU A 112 -10.59 9.51 -3.34
N LEU A 113 -9.77 10.07 -2.45
CA LEU A 113 -10.16 10.27 -1.05
C LEU A 113 -10.94 11.58 -0.85
N GLY A 114 -10.59 12.63 -1.58
CA GLY A 114 -11.15 13.97 -1.40
C GLY A 114 -10.67 14.65 -0.12
N GLU A 115 -10.87 15.97 -0.04
CA GLU A 115 -10.32 16.79 1.03
C GLU A 115 -10.84 16.41 2.43
N GLU A 116 -12.14 16.11 2.56
CA GLU A 116 -12.76 15.76 3.84
C GLU A 116 -12.10 14.52 4.46
N ARG A 117 -11.93 13.45 3.68
CA ARG A 117 -11.29 12.22 4.18
C ARG A 117 -9.82 12.42 4.50
N LEU A 118 -9.11 13.22 3.69
CA LEU A 118 -7.71 13.54 3.94
C LEU A 118 -7.56 14.30 5.26
N ARG A 119 -8.42 15.27 5.54
CA ARG A 119 -8.41 16.00 6.82
C ARG A 119 -8.60 15.07 8.02
N GLY A 120 -9.29 13.94 7.86
CA GLY A 120 -9.40 12.90 8.88
C GLY A 120 -8.05 12.35 9.37
N PHE A 121 -7.00 12.38 8.54
CA PHE A 121 -5.67 11.89 8.90
C PHE A 121 -4.84 12.89 9.74
N VAL A 122 -5.25 14.16 9.86
CA VAL A 122 -4.42 15.21 10.47
C VAL A 122 -4.04 14.87 11.91
N GLU A 123 -4.99 14.36 12.70
CA GLU A 123 -4.71 13.98 14.09
C GLU A 123 -3.76 12.78 14.17
N ALA A 124 -3.97 11.76 13.34
CA ALA A 124 -3.10 10.58 13.28
C ALA A 124 -1.66 10.96 12.86
N ILE A 125 -1.51 11.88 11.90
CA ILE A 125 -0.21 12.43 11.48
C ILE A 125 0.46 13.17 12.63
N ARG A 126 -0.28 14.00 13.37
CA ARG A 126 0.27 14.71 14.55
C ARG A 126 0.74 13.71 15.60
N ASN A 127 -0.09 12.72 15.93
CA ASN A 127 0.27 11.66 16.89
C ASN A 127 1.52 10.90 16.45
N PHE A 128 1.67 10.62 15.15
CA PHE A 128 2.90 10.03 14.60
C PHE A 128 4.13 10.92 14.75
N ASN A 129 4.00 12.23 14.60
CA ASN A 129 5.11 13.16 14.75
C ASN A 129 5.52 13.35 16.21
N GLU A 130 4.55 13.40 17.12
CA GLU A 130 4.76 13.56 18.56
C GLU A 130 5.26 12.28 19.25
N ALA A 131 5.01 11.11 18.65
CA ALA A 131 5.42 9.83 19.21
C ALA A 131 6.96 9.73 19.38
N LEU A 132 7.38 9.55 20.64
CA LEU A 132 8.77 9.46 21.02
C LEU A 132 9.27 8.01 21.00
N GLY A 133 10.38 7.80 20.29
CA GLY A 133 11.02 6.50 20.16
C GLY A 133 10.39 5.60 19.11
N LYS A 134 11.16 4.60 18.69
CA LYS A 134 10.83 3.70 17.58
C LYS A 134 9.54 2.89 17.77
N TRP A 135 9.23 2.51 19.01
CA TRP A 135 8.05 1.69 19.33
C TRP A 135 6.75 2.49 19.23
N GLU A 136 6.67 3.64 19.90
CA GLU A 136 5.46 4.47 19.84
C GLU A 136 5.24 5.06 18.45
N LYS A 137 6.33 5.43 17.75
CA LYS A 137 6.23 5.89 16.36
C LYS A 137 5.72 4.78 15.42
N ALA A 138 6.11 3.52 15.65
CA ALA A 138 5.56 2.38 14.90
C ALA A 138 4.08 2.12 15.20
N LYS A 139 3.64 2.22 16.46
CA LYS A 139 2.21 2.14 16.81
C LYS A 139 1.39 3.24 16.14
N ALA A 140 1.88 4.48 16.19
CA ALA A 140 1.20 5.60 15.55
C ALA A 140 1.14 5.43 14.02
N LEU A 141 2.21 4.94 13.39
CA LEU A 141 2.21 4.60 11.97
C LEU A 141 1.22 3.47 11.65
N PHE A 142 1.08 2.48 12.53
CA PHE A 142 0.10 1.41 12.35
C PHE A 142 -1.34 1.93 12.36
N ALA A 143 -1.66 2.86 13.26
CA ALA A 143 -2.99 3.50 13.28
C ALA A 143 -3.31 4.18 11.93
N ILE A 144 -2.34 4.90 11.36
CA ILE A 144 -2.48 5.50 10.02
C ILE A 144 -2.68 4.41 8.95
N ILE A 145 -1.94 3.30 9.01
CA ILE A 145 -2.10 2.19 8.06
C ILE A 145 -3.51 1.58 8.13
N VAL A 146 -4.07 1.44 9.32
CA VAL A 146 -5.45 0.98 9.51
C VAL A 146 -6.44 1.96 8.87
N GLU A 147 -6.25 3.26 9.06
CA GLU A 147 -7.09 4.28 8.41
C GLU A 147 -6.98 4.20 6.88
N ILE A 148 -5.75 4.11 6.33
CA ILE A 148 -5.51 3.91 4.89
C ILE A 148 -6.23 2.66 4.38
N TYR A 149 -6.15 1.55 5.12
CA TYR A 149 -6.83 0.31 4.76
C TYR A 149 -8.35 0.49 4.72
N ASN A 150 -8.93 1.11 5.75
CA ASN A 150 -10.37 1.34 5.86
C ASN A 150 -10.93 2.23 4.75
N VAL A 151 -10.16 3.24 4.31
CA VAL A 151 -10.55 4.11 3.19
C VAL A 151 -10.19 3.53 1.81
N ARG A 152 -9.73 2.27 1.76
CA ARG A 152 -9.25 1.58 0.54
C ARG A 152 -8.08 2.29 -0.15
N GLY A 153 -7.25 3.02 0.60
CA GLY A 153 -6.08 3.75 0.09
C GLY A 153 -5.07 2.86 -0.64
N PHE A 154 -4.83 1.65 -0.16
CA PHE A 154 -3.98 0.67 -0.86
C PHE A 154 -4.53 0.27 -2.23
N VAL A 155 -5.86 0.17 -2.36
CA VAL A 155 -6.52 -0.15 -3.64
C VAL A 155 -6.27 0.95 -4.67
N ILE A 156 -6.32 2.22 -4.24
CA ILE A 156 -6.02 3.36 -5.10
C ILE A 156 -4.60 3.24 -5.67
N VAL A 157 -3.62 2.88 -4.83
CA VAL A 157 -2.23 2.71 -5.28
C VAL A 157 -2.08 1.50 -6.18
N PHE A 158 -2.73 0.38 -5.88
CA PHE A 158 -2.70 -0.81 -6.75
C PHE A 158 -3.31 -0.53 -8.13
N LYS A 159 -4.33 0.34 -8.24
CA LYS A 159 -4.83 0.81 -9.54
C LYS A 159 -3.79 1.62 -10.31
N VAL A 160 -2.98 2.44 -9.65
CA VAL A 160 -1.90 3.18 -10.32
C VAL A 160 -0.82 2.22 -10.82
N LEU A 161 -0.45 1.23 -10.00
CA LEU A 161 0.54 0.21 -10.36
C LEU A 161 0.07 -0.73 -11.46
N TYR A 162 -1.25 -0.89 -11.62
CA TYR A 162 -1.87 -1.67 -12.71
C TYR A 162 -1.31 -1.26 -14.08
N ASP A 163 -1.23 0.05 -14.34
CA ASP A 163 -0.75 0.58 -15.61
C ASP A 163 0.78 0.53 -15.78
N GLU A 164 1.52 0.28 -14.70
CA GLU A 164 2.98 0.38 -14.67
C GLU A 164 3.68 -0.99 -14.65
N MET A 165 2.93 -2.06 -14.40
CA MET A 165 3.44 -3.41 -14.21
C MET A 165 2.78 -4.41 -15.17
N THR A 166 3.49 -5.49 -15.46
CA THR A 166 2.86 -6.66 -16.09
C THR A 166 1.75 -7.20 -15.18
N TRP A 167 0.74 -7.86 -15.74
CA TRP A 167 -0.35 -8.44 -14.96
C TRP A 167 0.15 -9.33 -13.83
N GLN A 168 1.17 -10.14 -14.11
CA GLN A 168 1.77 -11.05 -13.14
C GLN A 168 2.52 -10.31 -12.03
N ASP A 169 3.37 -9.35 -12.37
CA ASP A 169 4.12 -8.58 -11.36
C ASP A 169 3.17 -7.78 -10.47
N TRP A 170 2.18 -7.14 -11.08
CA TRP A 170 1.12 -6.43 -10.38
C TRP A 170 0.37 -7.35 -9.41
N LEU A 171 -0.13 -8.48 -9.90
CA LEU A 171 -0.91 -9.42 -9.08
C LEU A 171 -0.11 -9.97 -7.91
N ILE A 172 1.11 -10.47 -8.16
CA ILE A 172 1.96 -11.04 -7.11
C ILE A 172 2.31 -9.97 -6.07
N THR A 173 2.67 -8.77 -6.52
CA THR A 173 2.99 -7.62 -5.66
C THR A 173 1.81 -7.24 -4.78
N SER A 174 0.64 -7.02 -5.38
CA SER A 174 -0.54 -6.57 -4.67
C SER A 174 -1.09 -7.64 -3.72
N VAL A 175 -1.08 -8.92 -4.10
CA VAL A 175 -1.51 -10.02 -3.23
C VAL A 175 -0.56 -10.18 -2.04
N LYS A 176 0.76 -10.12 -2.25
CA LYS A 176 1.75 -10.15 -1.15
C LYS A 176 1.52 -9.01 -0.17
N ALA A 177 1.39 -7.79 -0.67
CA ALA A 177 1.14 -6.62 0.16
C ALA A 177 -0.19 -6.73 0.92
N SER A 178 -1.26 -7.16 0.25
CA SER A 178 -2.59 -7.34 0.86
C SER A 178 -2.57 -8.39 1.97
N ALA A 179 -1.97 -9.56 1.72
CA ALA A 179 -1.83 -10.61 2.72
C ALA A 179 -1.05 -10.13 3.95
N LEU A 180 0.00 -9.34 3.74
CA LEU A 180 0.80 -8.79 4.84
C LEU A 180 0.03 -7.73 5.65
N ILE A 181 -0.73 -6.85 4.98
CA ILE A 181 -1.59 -5.85 5.64
C ILE A 181 -2.68 -6.54 6.46
N ILE A 182 -3.36 -7.56 5.88
CA ILE A 182 -4.38 -8.34 6.58
C ILE A 182 -3.79 -9.01 7.83
N LEU A 183 -2.60 -9.59 7.71
CA LEU A 183 -1.89 -10.21 8.83
C LEU A 183 -1.57 -9.18 9.94
N TRP A 184 -1.16 -7.97 9.57
CA TRP A 184 -0.89 -6.92 10.55
C TRP A 184 -2.17 -6.47 11.27
N VAL A 185 -3.25 -6.25 10.51
CA VAL A 185 -4.56 -5.88 11.07
C VAL A 185 -5.09 -6.98 11.99
N GLY A 186 -5.02 -8.24 11.57
CA GLY A 186 -5.48 -9.40 12.36
C GLY A 186 -4.66 -9.68 13.63
N THR A 187 -3.53 -9.00 13.83
CA THR A 187 -2.71 -9.09 15.05
C THR A 187 -2.68 -7.79 15.85
N ASP A 188 -3.65 -6.90 15.62
CA ASP A 188 -3.72 -5.56 16.21
C ASP A 188 -2.39 -4.79 16.08
N GLY A 189 -1.68 -5.02 14.97
CA GLY A 189 -0.42 -4.37 14.63
C GLY A 189 0.82 -5.00 15.26
N GLY A 190 0.70 -6.03 16.09
CA GLY A 190 1.85 -6.65 16.78
C GLY A 190 2.97 -7.08 15.82
N ILE A 191 2.60 -7.72 14.69
CA ILE A 191 3.56 -8.15 13.66
C ILE A 191 4.16 -6.94 12.92
N PHE A 192 3.34 -5.94 12.58
CA PHE A 192 3.82 -4.73 11.92
C PHE A 192 4.82 -3.98 12.79
N ILE A 193 4.47 -3.73 14.05
CA ILE A 193 5.28 -2.95 14.99
C ILE A 193 6.65 -3.61 15.13
N ALA A 194 6.71 -4.93 15.33
CA ALA A 194 7.97 -5.66 15.43
C ALA A 194 8.89 -5.46 14.20
N GLN A 195 8.32 -5.35 13.00
CA GLN A 195 9.08 -5.10 11.77
C GLN A 195 9.48 -3.64 11.61
N ALA A 196 8.51 -2.74 11.78
CA ALA A 196 8.67 -1.31 11.54
C ALA A 196 9.67 -0.69 12.51
N VAL A 197 9.72 -1.15 13.77
CA VAL A 197 10.65 -0.68 14.81
C VAL A 197 12.12 -0.72 14.36
N LEU A 198 12.49 -1.63 13.45
CA LEU A 198 13.86 -1.75 12.94
C LEU A 198 14.21 -0.70 11.87
N GLY A 199 13.23 -0.21 11.11
CA GLY A 199 13.45 0.61 9.92
C GLY A 199 12.85 2.01 9.97
N ILE A 200 11.87 2.26 10.85
CA ILE A 200 11.04 3.48 10.81
C ILE A 200 11.86 4.76 11.00
N MET A 201 12.89 4.73 11.85
CA MET A 201 13.77 5.90 12.05
C MET A 201 14.68 6.18 10.84
N GLY A 202 14.89 5.20 9.97
CA GLY A 202 15.61 5.34 8.71
C GLY A 202 14.74 5.85 7.55
N ALA A 203 13.42 5.87 7.71
CA ALA A 203 12.46 6.31 6.70
C ALA A 203 12.38 7.85 6.65
N LYS A 204 13.46 8.49 6.19
CA LYS A 204 13.63 9.95 6.23
C LYS A 204 12.53 10.71 5.49
N ALA A 205 12.11 10.24 4.31
CA ALA A 205 11.05 10.87 3.52
C ALA A 205 9.73 10.86 4.31
N LEU A 206 9.29 9.68 4.74
CA LEU A 206 8.10 9.50 5.59
C LEU A 206 8.09 10.42 6.82
N ILE A 207 9.20 10.52 7.55
CA ILE A 207 9.29 11.38 8.74
C ILE A 207 9.21 12.86 8.33
N LYS A 208 9.96 13.27 7.31
CA LYS A 208 10.00 14.66 6.85
C LYS A 208 8.62 15.11 6.37
N ASP A 209 7.96 14.29 5.57
CA ASP A 209 6.69 14.66 4.94
C ASP A 209 5.54 14.60 5.96
N GLY A 210 5.66 13.76 7.00
CA GLY A 210 4.75 13.80 8.15
C GLY A 210 4.83 15.12 8.92
N ILE A 211 6.04 15.62 9.17
CA ILE A 211 6.26 16.92 9.84
C ILE A 211 5.70 18.06 8.98
N GLU A 212 5.96 18.03 7.67
CA GLU A 212 5.47 19.04 6.74
C GLU A 212 3.94 19.06 6.67
N ALA A 213 3.30 17.88 6.57
CA ALA A 213 1.84 17.78 6.56
C ALA A 213 1.21 18.38 7.83
N ALA A 214 1.74 18.05 9.01
CA ALA A 214 1.25 18.62 10.27
C ALA A 214 1.41 20.16 10.30
N LYS A 215 2.53 20.68 9.80
CA LYS A 215 2.80 22.12 9.78
C LYS A 215 1.85 22.86 8.82
N VAL A 216 1.73 22.40 7.58
CA VAL A 216 0.91 23.06 6.55
C VAL A 216 -0.57 23.03 6.93
N CYS A 217 -1.05 21.92 7.49
CA CYS A 217 -2.46 21.78 7.89
C CYS A 217 -2.83 22.49 9.19
N SER A 218 -1.86 22.94 9.99
CA SER A 218 -2.12 23.72 11.22
C SER A 218 -2.29 25.21 10.96
N CYS A 219 -1.99 25.69 9.75
CA CYS A 219 -2.06 27.10 9.35
C CYS A 219 -3.31 27.46 8.55
N THR A 220 -4.29 26.55 8.45
CA THR A 220 -5.58 26.70 7.74
C THR A 220 -6.74 26.54 8.69
#